data_AF-A0A0C3GTG8-F1
#
_entry.id   AF-A0A0C3GTG8-F1
#
_cell.length_a   1.000
_cell.length_b   1.000
_cell.length_c   1.000
_cell.angle_alpha   90.00
_cell.angle_beta   90.00
_cell.angle_gamma   90.00
#
_symmetry.space_group_name_H-M   'P 1'
#
loop_
_entity.id
_entity.type
_entity.pdbx_description
1 polymer ?
#
loop_
_entity_poly.entity_id
_entity_poly.type
_entity_poly.pdbx_seq_one_letter_code
_entity_poly.pdbx_strand_id
1 'polypeptide(L)'
;MSAQIGEHASNQPRKPEFSTEFHVHFDPDNIKSIPMGACGQTSNRLWLGIRLSHASNETLLGKVVKELRGRGWLGIDTRMVALLCRKKLDIIQGHVLVQTSLAEAYQQGILHHAQLYDQEFKRLEISRSRCCIKIITIGLVVSAARTLQQECIPTLCTEVRTHHDPTLWSNVDDPATPHPFSNRILQMTEVFKHLYKVSGGDQPLVEMAAFRSIKEVIPPQSLATTPRRCHR
;
A
#
# COMPACT_ATOMS: atom_id res chain seq x y z
N MET A 1 -9.40 -5.39 53.21
CA MET A 1 -8.88 -4.55 52.11
C MET A 1 -7.39 -4.82 52.00
N SER A 2 -6.99 -5.71 51.09
CA SER A 2 -5.59 -6.00 50.80
C SER A 2 -5.42 -5.84 49.30
N ALA A 3 -4.75 -4.75 48.90
CA ALA A 3 -4.41 -4.48 47.51
C ALA A 3 -3.22 -5.37 47.12
N GLN A 4 -3.43 -6.24 46.13
CA GLN A 4 -2.34 -6.95 45.46
C GLN A 4 -1.68 -6.00 44.45
N ILE A 5 -0.37 -5.88 44.57
CA ILE A 5 0.52 -5.18 43.65
C ILE A 5 0.55 -6.01 42.37
N GLY A 6 -0.04 -5.47 41.29
CA GLY A 6 -0.05 -6.08 39.97
C GLY A 6 1.33 -6.01 39.32
N GLU A 7 1.76 -7.15 38.78
CA GLU A 7 3.04 -7.39 38.13
C GLU A 7 3.36 -6.37 37.03
N HIS A 8 4.61 -5.91 37.02
CA HIS A 8 5.21 -5.16 35.93
C HIS A 8 5.15 -5.99 34.64
N ALA A 9 4.42 -5.48 33.64
CA ALA A 9 4.51 -5.95 32.27
C ALA A 9 5.99 -5.90 31.81
N SER A 10 6.57 -7.06 31.53
CA SER A 10 7.93 -7.20 31.05
C SER A 10 8.07 -6.46 29.71
N ASN A 11 8.88 -5.41 29.69
CA ASN A 11 9.19 -4.62 28.52
C ASN A 11 10.24 -5.35 27.65
N GLN A 12 9.93 -6.57 27.20
CA GLN A 12 10.78 -7.28 26.24
C GLN A 12 10.54 -6.70 24.84
N PRO A 13 11.61 -6.36 24.09
CA PRO A 13 11.47 -5.94 22.70
C PRO A 13 10.80 -7.06 21.90
N ARG A 14 9.68 -6.75 21.23
CA ARG A 14 9.01 -7.69 20.34
C ARG A 14 10.03 -8.18 19.31
N LYS A 15 10.22 -9.50 19.23
CA LYS A 15 11.01 -10.11 18.15
C LYS A 15 10.40 -9.68 16.82
N PRO A 16 11.21 -9.37 15.79
CA PRO A 16 10.71 -9.16 14.44
C PRO A 16 10.14 -10.49 13.93
N GLU A 17 8.85 -10.71 14.18
CA GLU A 17 8.09 -11.79 13.59
C GLU A 17 7.70 -11.36 12.18
N PHE A 18 8.12 -12.13 11.19
CA PHE A 18 7.63 -11.97 9.84
C PHE A 18 6.15 -12.40 9.81
N SER A 19 5.26 -11.45 9.57
CA SER A 19 3.85 -11.73 9.25
C SER A 19 3.61 -11.39 7.78
N THR A 20 2.95 -12.30 7.07
CA THR A 20 2.49 -12.05 5.71
C THR A 20 1.03 -11.62 5.78
N GLU A 21 0.74 -10.39 5.33
CA GLU A 21 -0.61 -9.87 5.18
C GLU A 21 -1.03 -9.91 3.70
N PHE A 22 -2.26 -10.35 3.43
CA PHE A 22 -2.76 -10.45 2.06
C PHE A 22 -3.50 -9.18 1.64
N HIS A 23 -3.03 -8.57 0.56
CA HIS A 23 -3.61 -7.38 -0.06
C HIS A 23 -4.17 -7.72 -1.43
N VAL A 24 -5.28 -7.07 -1.80
CA VAL A 24 -5.94 -7.25 -3.10
C VAL A 24 -5.76 -6.04 -3.99
N HIS A 25 -5.80 -6.24 -5.31
CA HIS A 25 -5.95 -5.13 -6.24
C HIS A 25 -7.37 -4.55 -6.21
N PHE A 26 -7.56 -3.35 -6.78
CA PHE A 26 -8.81 -2.59 -6.76
C PHE A 26 -9.91 -3.24 -7.61
N ASP A 27 -10.42 -4.39 -7.17
CA ASP A 27 -11.54 -5.12 -7.76
C ASP A 27 -12.62 -5.33 -6.68
N PRO A 28 -13.84 -4.78 -6.83
CA PRO A 28 -14.91 -4.95 -5.84
C PRO A 28 -15.50 -6.36 -5.79
N ASP A 29 -15.41 -7.13 -6.87
CA ASP A 29 -16.18 -8.38 -7.00
C ASP A 29 -15.41 -9.58 -6.44
N ASN A 30 -14.10 -9.46 -6.29
CA ASN A 30 -13.21 -10.54 -5.84
C ASN A 30 -12.69 -10.42 -4.40
N ILE A 31 -12.99 -9.35 -3.66
CA ILE A 31 -12.52 -9.20 -2.26
C ILE A 31 -13.28 -10.14 -1.32
N LYS A 32 -14.57 -10.34 -1.57
CA LYS A 32 -15.45 -11.16 -0.72
C LYS A 32 -15.20 -12.67 -0.88
N SER A 33 -14.53 -13.10 -1.94
CA SER A 33 -14.22 -14.51 -2.20
C SER A 33 -12.93 -14.98 -1.51
N ILE A 34 -12.21 -14.08 -0.81
CA ILE A 34 -10.98 -14.43 -0.09
C ILE A 34 -11.33 -15.04 1.28
N PRO A 35 -10.99 -16.32 1.54
CA PRO A 35 -11.45 -17.04 2.73
C PRO A 35 -11.04 -16.43 4.08
N MET A 36 -9.91 -15.69 4.12
CA MET A 36 -9.41 -15.04 5.33
C MET A 36 -9.76 -13.54 5.43
N GLY A 37 -10.44 -12.99 4.41
CA GLY A 37 -10.62 -11.55 4.24
C GLY A 37 -9.34 -10.83 3.80
N ALA A 38 -9.47 -9.73 3.08
CA ALA A 38 -8.32 -8.92 2.66
C ALA A 38 -7.88 -7.95 3.79
N CYS A 39 -6.58 -7.92 4.10
CA CYS A 39 -6.00 -6.97 5.05
C CYS A 39 -5.88 -5.58 4.48
N GLY A 40 -5.67 -5.45 3.17
CA GLY A 40 -5.58 -4.17 2.52
C GLY A 40 -5.99 -4.25 1.07
N GLN A 41 -6.09 -3.09 0.44
CA GLN A 41 -6.30 -3.00 -0.99
C GLN A 41 -5.29 -2.02 -1.59
N THR A 42 -4.51 -2.49 -2.56
CA THR A 42 -3.53 -1.68 -3.27
C THR A 42 -4.03 -1.32 -4.67
N SER A 43 -3.83 -0.07 -5.07
CA SER A 43 -4.17 0.41 -6.41
C SER A 43 -2.96 1.03 -7.08
N ASN A 44 -2.96 1.02 -8.41
CA ASN A 44 -2.05 1.80 -9.24
C ASN A 44 -2.89 2.59 -10.24
N ARG A 45 -2.26 3.45 -11.03
CA ARG A 45 -3.00 4.29 -12.00
C ARG A 45 -3.80 3.49 -13.03
N LEU A 46 -3.36 2.28 -13.40
CA LEU A 46 -4.12 1.39 -14.29
C LEU A 46 -5.44 0.95 -13.65
N TRP A 47 -5.39 0.37 -12.45
CA TRP A 47 -6.58 -0.11 -11.74
C TRP A 47 -7.55 1.02 -11.39
N LEU A 48 -7.02 2.20 -11.02
CA LEU A 48 -7.84 3.39 -10.81
C LEU A 48 -8.53 3.84 -12.10
N GLY A 49 -7.82 3.86 -13.23
CA GLY A 49 -8.40 4.18 -14.54
C GLY A 49 -9.54 3.24 -14.92
N ILE A 50 -9.32 1.92 -14.83
CA ILE A 50 -10.35 0.90 -15.08
C ILE A 50 -11.59 1.17 -14.22
N ARG A 51 -11.40 1.47 -12.94
CA ARG A 51 -12.51 1.68 -12.01
C ARG A 51 -13.23 3.00 -12.26
N LEU A 52 -12.52 4.07 -12.59
CA LEU A 52 -13.10 5.37 -12.95
C LEU A 52 -13.98 5.26 -14.19
N SER A 53 -13.52 4.49 -15.20
CA SER A 53 -14.24 4.29 -16.46
C SER A 53 -15.37 3.26 -16.40
N HIS A 54 -15.53 2.55 -15.28
CA HIS A 54 -16.55 1.52 -15.16
C HIS A 54 -17.96 2.13 -15.08
N ALA A 55 -18.90 1.62 -15.89
CA ALA A 55 -20.26 2.15 -16.04
C ALA A 55 -21.01 2.36 -14.71
N SER A 56 -20.86 1.44 -13.75
CA SER A 56 -21.50 1.60 -12.43
C SER A 56 -21.01 2.80 -11.59
N ASN A 57 -19.99 3.53 -12.04
CA ASN A 57 -19.54 4.78 -11.42
C ASN A 57 -19.99 6.04 -12.16
N GLU A 58 -20.71 5.93 -13.28
CA GLU A 58 -21.12 7.09 -14.10
C GLU A 58 -21.88 8.14 -13.30
N THR A 59 -22.91 7.73 -12.54
CA THR A 59 -23.70 8.65 -11.70
C THR A 59 -22.84 9.34 -10.65
N LEU A 60 -21.87 8.63 -10.05
CA LEU A 60 -20.96 9.21 -9.06
C LEU A 60 -20.01 10.22 -9.71
N LEU A 61 -19.45 9.85 -10.86
CA LEU A 61 -18.57 10.71 -11.65
C LEU A 61 -19.29 11.99 -12.08
N GLY A 62 -20.52 11.88 -12.60
CA GLY A 62 -21.33 13.03 -12.97
C GLY A 62 -21.61 13.97 -11.80
N LYS A 63 -21.81 13.44 -10.59
CA LYS A 63 -21.95 14.26 -9.37
C LYS A 63 -20.66 14.99 -9.01
N VAL A 64 -19.52 14.29 -9.00
CA VAL A 64 -18.22 14.88 -8.66
C VAL A 64 -17.78 15.93 -9.69
N VAL A 65 -17.98 15.67 -10.98
CA VAL A 65 -17.68 16.64 -12.06
C VAL A 65 -18.52 17.91 -11.91
N LYS A 66 -19.80 17.79 -11.52
CA LYS A 66 -20.65 18.95 -11.24
C LYS A 66 -20.20 19.70 -9.99
N GLU A 67 -19.89 18.98 -8.91
CA GLU A 67 -19.43 19.57 -7.64
C GLU A 67 -18.10 20.33 -7.81
N LEU A 68 -17.15 19.75 -8.54
CA LEU A 68 -15.78 20.27 -8.68
C LEU A 68 -15.56 20.98 -10.01
N ARG A 69 -16.62 21.51 -10.63
CA ARG A 69 -16.52 22.28 -11.86
C ARG A 69 -15.48 23.40 -11.69
N GLY A 70 -14.51 23.46 -12.61
CA GLY A 70 -13.44 24.47 -12.60
C GLY A 70 -12.22 24.14 -11.73
N ARG A 71 -12.22 23.03 -10.98
CA ARG A 71 -11.07 22.58 -10.17
C ARG A 71 -10.04 21.75 -10.93
N GLY A 72 -10.25 21.57 -12.24
CA GLY A 72 -9.39 20.77 -13.11
C GLY A 72 -9.55 19.25 -12.94
N TRP A 73 -8.96 18.50 -13.86
CA TRP A 73 -9.07 17.04 -13.86
C TRP A 73 -8.44 16.39 -12.62
N LEU A 74 -7.30 16.92 -12.15
CA LEU A 74 -6.62 16.38 -10.97
C LEU A 74 -7.55 16.36 -9.74
N GLY A 75 -8.26 17.46 -9.46
CA GLY A 75 -9.20 17.51 -8.34
C GLY A 75 -10.38 16.53 -8.48
N ILE A 76 -10.92 16.39 -9.70
CA ILE A 76 -11.99 15.43 -10.00
C ILE A 76 -11.50 13.99 -9.81
N ASP A 77 -10.33 13.65 -10.35
CA ASP A 77 -9.69 12.35 -10.22
C ASP A 77 -9.41 12.01 -8.74
N THR A 78 -8.78 12.92 -8.01
CA THR A 78 -8.47 12.75 -6.57
C THR A 78 -9.76 12.48 -5.78
N ARG A 79 -10.80 13.30 -5.97
CA ARG A 79 -12.10 13.14 -5.25
C ARG A 79 -12.75 11.81 -5.58
N MET A 80 -12.81 11.45 -6.86
CA MET A 80 -13.40 10.19 -7.29
C MET A 80 -12.67 8.99 -6.68
N VAL A 81 -11.34 8.99 -6.73
CA VAL A 81 -10.54 7.92 -6.16
C VAL A 81 -10.71 7.82 -4.65
N ALA A 82 -10.76 8.96 -3.93
CA ALA A 82 -10.99 8.97 -2.49
C ALA A 82 -12.36 8.38 -2.11
N LEU A 83 -13.41 8.70 -2.87
CA LEU A 83 -14.75 8.12 -2.69
C LEU A 83 -14.77 6.61 -2.95
N LEU A 84 -14.05 6.16 -3.98
CA LEU A 84 -13.92 4.73 -4.28
C LEU A 84 -13.17 4.02 -3.15
N CYS A 85 -12.09 4.60 -2.63
CA CYS A 85 -11.38 4.11 -1.45
C CYS A 85 -12.29 4.02 -0.21
N ARG A 86 -13.13 5.02 0.05
CA ARG A 86 -14.07 5.02 1.19
C ARG A 86 -14.99 3.81 1.17
N LYS A 87 -15.54 3.47 0.00
CA LYS A 87 -16.41 2.29 -0.19
C LYS A 87 -15.68 0.97 0.09
N LYS A 88 -14.36 0.94 -0.08
CA LYS A 88 -13.54 -0.26 0.12
C LYS A 88 -13.20 -0.50 1.59
N LEU A 89 -13.05 0.57 2.37
CA LEU A 89 -12.75 0.48 3.80
C LEU A 89 -13.84 -0.22 4.62
N ASP A 90 -15.07 -0.27 4.10
CA ASP A 90 -16.19 -1.00 4.73
C ASP A 90 -16.07 -2.53 4.57
N ILE A 91 -15.24 -3.01 3.65
CA ILE A 91 -15.10 -4.44 3.32
C ILE A 91 -13.69 -5.01 3.54
N ILE A 92 -12.73 -4.18 3.95
CA ILE A 92 -11.37 -4.59 4.31
C ILE A 92 -11.05 -4.19 5.75
N GLN A 93 -10.15 -4.94 6.40
CA GLN A 93 -9.82 -4.69 7.81
C GLN A 93 -8.76 -3.59 7.98
N GLY A 94 -7.73 -3.58 7.15
CA GLY A 94 -6.65 -2.59 7.17
C GLY A 94 -6.84 -1.50 6.12
N HIS A 95 -5.83 -1.30 5.27
CA HIS A 95 -5.61 -0.01 4.61
C HIS A 95 -5.92 -0.02 3.11
N VAL A 96 -6.33 1.14 2.59
CA VAL A 96 -6.28 1.40 1.14
C VAL A 96 -4.95 2.05 0.78
N LEU A 97 -4.31 1.58 -0.30
CA LEU A 97 -3.09 2.14 -0.83
C LEU A 97 -3.37 2.75 -2.21
N VAL A 98 -3.18 4.06 -2.35
CA VAL A 98 -3.58 4.84 -3.53
C VAL A 98 -2.38 5.49 -4.22
N GLN A 99 -2.24 5.34 -5.54
CA GLN A 99 -1.11 5.92 -6.26
C GLN A 99 -1.37 7.34 -6.76
N THR A 100 -0.43 8.22 -6.47
CA THR A 100 -0.32 9.56 -7.07
C THR A 100 -0.23 9.48 -8.59
N SER A 101 -0.70 10.54 -9.26
CA SER A 101 -0.60 10.70 -10.71
C SER A 101 0.86 10.67 -11.16
N LEU A 102 1.11 9.98 -12.28
CA LEU A 102 2.42 9.96 -12.93
C LEU A 102 2.60 11.13 -13.91
N ALA A 103 1.56 11.93 -14.16
CA ALA A 103 1.65 13.09 -15.05
C ALA A 103 2.61 14.17 -14.50
N GLU A 104 2.74 14.24 -13.17
CA GLU A 104 3.58 15.21 -12.46
C GLU A 104 4.62 14.46 -11.61
N ALA A 105 5.34 13.51 -12.21
CA ALA A 105 6.29 12.63 -11.53
C ALA A 105 7.63 13.33 -11.16
N TYR A 106 7.53 14.47 -10.49
CA TYR A 106 8.63 15.20 -9.85
C TYR A 106 8.23 15.53 -8.41
N GLN A 107 9.20 15.93 -7.58
CA GLN A 107 9.02 16.00 -6.12
C GLN A 107 7.80 16.85 -5.71
N GLN A 108 7.67 18.08 -6.21
CA GLN A 108 6.60 19.00 -5.82
C GLN A 108 5.23 18.53 -6.33
N GLY A 109 5.15 17.98 -7.54
CA GLY A 109 3.92 17.43 -8.10
C GLY A 109 3.38 16.25 -7.26
N ILE A 110 4.29 15.39 -6.80
CA ILE A 110 3.96 14.25 -5.93
C ILE A 110 3.51 14.71 -4.54
N LEU A 111 4.21 15.67 -3.94
CA LEU A 111 3.81 16.25 -2.65
C LEU A 111 2.41 16.88 -2.73
N HIS A 112 2.19 17.71 -3.75
CA HIS A 112 0.91 18.36 -3.96
C HIS A 112 -0.23 17.34 -4.10
N HIS A 113 -0.07 16.31 -4.94
CA HIS A 113 -1.14 15.33 -5.11
C HIS A 113 -1.33 14.44 -3.87
N ALA A 114 -0.26 14.10 -3.15
CA ALA A 114 -0.37 13.38 -1.89
C ALA A 114 -1.17 14.20 -0.84
N GLN A 115 -0.90 15.49 -0.74
CA GLN A 115 -1.63 16.40 0.13
C GLN A 115 -3.10 16.56 -0.30
N LEU A 116 -3.39 16.59 -1.60
CA LEU A 116 -4.79 16.57 -2.09
C LEU A 116 -5.52 15.30 -1.69
N TYR A 117 -4.88 14.12 -1.78
CA TYR A 117 -5.46 12.88 -1.28
C TYR A 117 -5.71 12.93 0.23
N ASP A 118 -4.76 13.43 1.01
CA ASP A 118 -4.91 13.58 2.46
C ASP A 118 -6.09 14.48 2.83
N GLN A 119 -6.26 15.61 2.12
CA GLN A 119 -7.40 16.51 2.29
C GLN A 119 -8.74 15.82 1.98
N GLU A 120 -8.80 15.06 0.88
CA GLU A 120 -10.01 14.32 0.50
C GLU A 120 -10.32 13.16 1.44
N PHE A 121 -9.31 12.46 1.93
CA PHE A 121 -9.46 11.43 2.97
C PHE A 121 -9.96 12.02 4.27
N LYS A 122 -9.40 13.15 4.72
CA LYS A 122 -9.89 13.88 5.88
C LYS A 122 -11.35 14.31 5.70
N ARG A 123 -11.71 14.81 4.51
CA ARG A 123 -13.09 15.20 4.17
C ARG A 123 -14.08 14.03 4.19
N LEU A 124 -13.60 12.81 3.96
CA LEU A 124 -14.37 11.57 4.00
C LEU A 124 -14.26 10.83 5.34
N GLU A 125 -13.66 11.47 6.34
CA GLU A 125 -13.44 10.91 7.68
C GLU A 125 -12.63 9.60 7.66
N ILE A 126 -11.73 9.47 6.68
CA ILE A 126 -10.78 8.35 6.60
C ILE A 126 -9.56 8.70 7.42
N SER A 127 -9.33 7.95 8.49
CA SER A 127 -8.11 8.06 9.31
C SER A 127 -6.87 7.78 8.46
N ARG A 128 -5.77 8.49 8.75
CA ARG A 128 -4.45 8.18 8.19
C ARG A 128 -3.98 6.78 8.58
N SER A 129 -4.47 6.21 9.68
CA SER A 129 -4.27 4.79 10.02
C SER A 129 -5.07 3.82 9.15
N ARG A 130 -5.78 4.28 8.11
CA ARG A 130 -6.57 3.46 7.19
C ARG A 130 -6.22 3.74 5.72
N CYS A 131 -5.27 4.62 5.45
CA CYS A 131 -4.84 4.94 4.09
C CYS A 131 -3.31 5.11 3.99
N CYS A 132 -2.78 4.84 2.81
CA CYS A 132 -1.37 5.05 2.48
C CYS A 132 -1.24 5.54 1.04
N ILE A 133 -0.39 6.53 0.81
CA ILE A 133 -0.21 7.15 -0.50
C ILE A 133 1.02 6.54 -1.18
N LYS A 134 0.80 5.93 -2.35
CA LYS A 134 1.86 5.35 -3.16
C LYS A 134 2.50 6.45 -4.02
N ILE A 135 3.81 6.57 -3.91
CA ILE A 135 4.63 7.47 -4.72
C ILE A 135 5.59 6.65 -5.59
N ILE A 136 5.88 7.13 -6.79
CA ILE A 136 6.79 6.44 -7.70
C ILE A 136 8.25 6.59 -7.25
N THR A 137 8.99 5.49 -7.24
CA THR A 137 10.40 5.43 -6.83
C THR A 137 11.31 5.84 -7.99
N ILE A 138 11.43 7.13 -8.27
CA ILE A 138 12.37 7.67 -9.26
C ILE A 138 13.16 8.84 -8.67
N GLY A 139 14.50 8.77 -8.76
CA GLY A 139 15.41 9.87 -8.41
C GLY A 139 14.98 10.69 -7.18
N LEU A 140 14.80 12.00 -7.36
CA LEU A 140 14.41 12.95 -6.32
C LEU A 140 12.97 12.78 -5.80
N VAL A 141 12.10 12.02 -6.45
CA VAL A 141 10.74 11.76 -5.92
C VAL A 141 10.80 11.01 -4.60
N VAL A 142 11.83 10.17 -4.39
CA VAL A 142 11.99 9.43 -3.12
C VAL A 142 12.19 10.37 -1.94
N SER A 143 12.76 11.57 -2.12
CA SER A 143 12.88 12.54 -1.03
C SER A 143 11.53 13.14 -0.61
N ALA A 144 10.49 13.06 -1.45
CA ALA A 144 9.13 13.43 -1.07
C ALA A 144 8.60 12.55 0.09
N ALA A 145 9.02 11.29 0.18
CA ALA A 145 8.63 10.40 1.28
C ALA A 145 9.00 10.96 2.65
N ARG A 146 10.16 11.64 2.75
CA ARG A 146 10.59 12.27 4.01
C ARG A 146 9.68 13.42 4.41
N THR A 147 9.32 14.28 3.46
CA THR A 147 8.40 15.40 3.72
C THR A 147 7.02 14.89 4.12
N LEU A 148 6.48 13.90 3.40
CA LEU A 148 5.19 13.29 3.75
C LEU A 148 5.23 12.61 5.12
N GLN A 149 6.34 11.97 5.49
CA GLN A 149 6.52 11.41 6.82
C GLN A 149 6.51 12.49 7.91
N GLN A 150 7.16 13.64 7.69
CA GLN A 150 7.12 14.79 8.61
C GLN A 150 5.71 15.38 8.75
N GLU A 151 4.91 15.30 7.69
CA GLU A 151 3.49 15.66 7.70
C GLU A 151 2.60 14.56 8.30
N CYS A 152 3.17 13.44 8.76
CA CYS A 152 2.48 12.25 9.25
C CYS A 152 1.52 11.64 8.22
N ILE A 153 1.87 11.69 6.93
CA ILE A 153 1.13 11.08 5.82
C ILE A 153 1.81 9.74 5.46
N PRO A 154 1.14 8.57 5.69
CA PRO A 154 1.72 7.27 5.38
C PRO A 154 1.96 7.13 3.88
N THR A 155 3.14 6.63 3.52
CA THR A 155 3.62 6.58 2.14
C THR A 155 4.22 5.22 1.80
N LEU A 156 3.95 4.72 0.59
CA LEU A 156 4.59 3.53 0.02
C LEU A 156 5.35 3.91 -1.26
N CYS A 157 6.64 3.65 -1.30
CA CYS A 157 7.44 3.79 -2.51
C CYS A 157 7.17 2.60 -3.46
N THR A 158 6.83 2.86 -4.72
CA THR A 158 6.43 1.83 -5.70
C THR A 158 7.08 2.04 -7.07
N GLU A 159 7.14 0.99 -7.89
CA GLU A 159 7.68 1.00 -9.25
C GLU A 159 6.62 0.44 -10.22
N VAL A 160 6.61 0.88 -11.47
CA VAL A 160 5.51 0.61 -12.43
C VAL A 160 5.95 -0.26 -13.61
N ARG A 161 7.24 -0.54 -13.77
CA ARG A 161 7.82 -0.82 -15.10
C ARG A 161 7.77 -2.29 -15.49
N THR A 162 7.58 -3.21 -14.55
CA THR A 162 7.70 -4.66 -14.81
C THR A 162 6.46 -5.34 -15.43
N HIS A 163 5.31 -4.64 -15.48
CA HIS A 163 4.06 -5.23 -15.97
C HIS A 163 3.90 -5.23 -17.50
N HIS A 164 4.62 -4.35 -18.21
CA HIS A 164 4.34 -4.08 -19.61
C HIS A 164 5.15 -4.92 -20.60
N ASP A 165 6.25 -5.53 -20.16
CA ASP A 165 7.10 -6.36 -21.00
C ASP A 165 7.29 -7.76 -20.40
N PRO A 166 6.54 -8.77 -20.87
CA PRO A 166 6.71 -10.15 -20.45
C PRO A 166 8.09 -10.75 -20.74
N THR A 167 8.84 -10.20 -21.68
CA THR A 167 10.18 -10.72 -22.03
C THR A 167 11.22 -10.44 -20.94
N LEU A 168 10.95 -9.44 -20.08
CA LEU A 168 11.79 -9.12 -18.92
C LEU A 168 11.51 -10.04 -17.72
N TRP A 169 10.50 -10.91 -17.81
CA TRP A 169 10.13 -11.79 -16.71
C TRP A 169 10.87 -13.13 -16.80
N SER A 170 11.63 -13.46 -15.75
CA SER A 170 12.26 -14.77 -15.60
C SER A 170 11.21 -15.81 -15.20
N ASN A 171 10.64 -16.53 -16.17
CA ASN A 171 9.77 -17.68 -15.93
C ASN A 171 10.62 -18.87 -15.43
N VAL A 172 10.68 -19.05 -14.13
CA VAL A 172 11.53 -20.03 -13.45
C VAL A 172 10.69 -21.00 -12.62
N ASP A 173 11.19 -22.22 -12.41
CA ASP A 173 10.42 -23.28 -11.74
C ASP A 173 10.14 -22.99 -10.27
N ASP A 174 11.16 -22.51 -9.56
CA ASP A 174 11.10 -22.05 -8.17
C ASP A 174 11.49 -20.57 -8.14
N PRO A 175 10.56 -19.59 -8.01
CA PRO A 175 10.92 -18.18 -7.99
C PRO A 175 11.68 -17.76 -6.73
N ALA A 176 11.75 -18.59 -5.69
CA ALA A 176 12.47 -18.22 -4.48
C ALA A 176 13.98 -18.02 -4.68
N THR A 177 14.57 -18.70 -5.66
CA THR A 177 16.04 -18.78 -5.79
C THR A 177 16.60 -18.03 -7.02
N PRO A 178 16.15 -18.27 -8.27
CA PRO A 178 16.71 -17.68 -9.47
C PRO A 178 15.94 -16.43 -9.93
N HIS A 179 14.82 -16.08 -9.31
CA HIS A 179 14.13 -14.83 -9.63
C HIS A 179 15.03 -13.65 -9.18
N PRO A 180 15.32 -12.68 -10.07
CA PRO A 180 16.32 -11.65 -9.82
C PRO A 180 15.97 -10.77 -8.60
N PHE A 181 14.68 -10.71 -8.23
CA PHE A 181 14.20 -9.93 -7.10
C PHE A 181 14.24 -10.68 -5.75
N SER A 182 14.31 -12.02 -5.73
CA SER A 182 14.24 -12.79 -4.48
C SER A 182 15.45 -12.54 -3.58
N ASN A 183 16.65 -12.51 -4.17
CA ASN A 183 17.86 -12.10 -3.45
C ASN A 183 17.82 -10.64 -2.98
N ARG A 184 17.12 -9.76 -3.70
CA ARG A 184 16.95 -8.35 -3.29
C ARG A 184 16.04 -8.21 -2.08
N ILE A 185 14.93 -8.96 -2.03
CA ILE A 185 14.04 -9.00 -0.86
C ILE A 185 14.81 -9.49 0.39
N LEU A 186 15.60 -10.55 0.26
CA LEU A 186 16.46 -11.05 1.34
C LEU A 186 17.45 -9.97 1.81
N GLN A 187 18.14 -9.29 0.88
CA GLN A 187 19.07 -8.22 1.22
C GLN A 187 18.38 -7.05 1.94
N MET A 188 17.23 -6.58 1.44
CA MET A 188 16.46 -5.50 2.06
C MET A 188 16.02 -5.88 3.48
N THR A 189 15.50 -7.08 3.67
CA THR A 189 15.04 -7.55 4.99
C THR A 189 16.19 -7.73 5.97
N GLU A 190 17.34 -8.25 5.56
CA GLU A 190 18.53 -8.34 6.42
C GLU A 190 19.09 -6.97 6.81
N VAL A 191 19.11 -6.01 5.87
CA VAL A 191 19.50 -4.63 6.15
C VAL A 191 18.55 -4.00 7.18
N PHE A 192 17.23 -4.14 7.01
CA PHE A 192 16.26 -3.63 7.97
C PHE A 192 16.41 -4.29 9.36
N LYS A 193 16.58 -5.61 9.43
CA LYS A 193 16.88 -6.28 10.70
C LYS A 193 18.13 -5.74 11.38
N HIS A 194 19.19 -5.53 10.61
CA HIS A 194 20.43 -4.97 11.14
C HIS A 194 20.20 -3.54 11.65
N LEU A 195 19.56 -2.68 10.86
CA LEU A 195 19.24 -1.31 11.24
C LEU A 195 18.36 -1.23 12.49
N TYR A 196 17.38 -2.11 12.63
CA TYR A 196 16.57 -2.23 13.85
C TYR A 196 17.44 -2.58 15.07
N LYS A 197 18.34 -3.57 14.95
CA LYS A 197 19.24 -3.97 16.04
C LYS A 197 20.16 -2.84 16.49
N VAL A 198 20.66 -2.01 15.57
CA VAL A 198 21.62 -0.95 15.90
C VAL A 198 20.96 0.37 16.32
N SER A 199 19.78 0.69 15.77
CA SER A 199 19.11 1.97 16.02
C SER A 199 17.95 1.88 17.02
N GLY A 200 17.36 0.70 17.20
CA GLY A 200 16.10 0.51 17.93
C GLY A 200 14.88 1.15 17.26
N GLY A 201 15.04 1.82 16.12
CA GLY A 201 13.96 2.49 15.40
C GLY A 201 13.20 1.54 14.48
N ASP A 202 11.91 1.81 14.30
CA ASP A 202 11.06 1.09 13.36
C ASP A 202 11.63 1.17 11.93
N GLN A 203 11.52 0.05 11.21
CA GLN A 203 11.99 -0.06 9.84
C GLN A 203 10.81 -0.08 8.88
N PRO A 204 10.98 0.39 7.62
CA PRO A 204 9.94 0.29 6.62
C PRO A 204 9.47 -1.16 6.44
N LEU A 205 8.15 -1.32 6.24
CA LEU A 205 7.58 -2.59 5.82
C LEU A 205 7.95 -2.88 4.36
N VAL A 206 8.12 -4.17 4.04
CA VAL A 206 8.34 -4.64 2.66
C VAL A 206 7.04 -5.26 2.16
N GLU A 207 6.32 -4.56 1.29
CA GLU A 207 5.13 -5.08 0.60
C GLU A 207 5.54 -5.64 -0.77
N MET A 208 5.46 -6.96 -0.92
CA MET A 208 5.65 -7.61 -2.23
C MET A 208 4.40 -7.43 -3.07
N ALA A 209 4.57 -7.06 -4.34
CA ALA A 209 3.49 -6.81 -5.28
C ALA A 209 3.87 -7.33 -6.67
N ALA A 210 2.91 -7.29 -7.59
CA ALA A 210 3.11 -7.60 -9.01
C ALA A 210 3.41 -9.07 -9.35
N PHE A 211 2.82 -10.01 -8.61
CA PHE A 211 2.97 -11.44 -8.86
C PHE A 211 2.37 -11.86 -10.22
N ARG A 212 3.09 -12.68 -10.98
CA ARG A 212 2.59 -13.31 -12.22
C ARG A 212 2.05 -14.72 -12.01
N SER A 213 2.43 -15.36 -10.91
CA SER A 213 2.00 -16.72 -10.58
C SER A 213 1.85 -16.92 -9.08
N ILE A 214 1.04 -17.91 -8.69
CA ILE A 214 0.87 -18.29 -7.28
C ILE A 214 2.20 -18.76 -6.65
N LYS A 215 3.14 -19.28 -7.46
CA LYS A 215 4.45 -19.74 -7.00
C LYS A 215 5.27 -18.61 -6.38
N GLU A 216 5.06 -17.37 -6.79
CA GLU A 216 5.78 -16.20 -6.26
C GLU A 216 5.14 -15.65 -4.97
N VAL A 217 3.85 -15.95 -4.75
CA VAL A 217 3.12 -15.56 -3.54
C VAL A 217 3.48 -16.49 -2.39
N ILE A 218 3.78 -17.76 -2.69
CA ILE A 218 4.21 -18.75 -1.71
C ILE A 218 5.70 -18.52 -1.46
N PRO A 219 6.12 -18.03 -0.29
CA PRO A 219 7.54 -17.87 0.01
C PRO A 219 8.24 -19.24 -0.05
N PRO A 220 9.55 -19.29 -0.34
CA PRO A 220 10.34 -20.50 -0.08
C PRO A 220 10.11 -20.96 1.37
N GLN A 221 10.19 -22.27 1.62
CA GLN A 221 10.06 -22.84 2.97
C GLN A 221 10.95 -22.14 4.03
N SER A 222 12.08 -21.56 3.63
CA SER A 222 13.00 -20.79 4.50
C SER A 222 12.48 -19.40 4.92
N LEU A 223 11.47 -18.86 4.24
CA LEU A 223 10.78 -17.60 4.54
C LEU A 223 9.31 -17.83 4.92
N ALA A 224 8.86 -19.08 4.96
CA ALA A 224 7.49 -19.44 5.27
C ALA A 224 7.16 -19.05 6.71
N THR A 225 6.23 -18.11 6.85
CA THR A 225 5.67 -17.71 8.14
C THR A 225 4.20 -18.05 8.19
N THR A 226 3.71 -18.31 9.39
CA THR A 226 2.28 -18.58 9.60
C THR A 226 1.47 -17.37 9.14
N PRO A 227 0.54 -17.52 8.18
CA PRO A 227 -0.37 -16.45 7.81
C PRO A 227 -1.10 -15.95 9.06
N ARG A 228 -1.09 -14.64 9.30
CA ARG A 228 -1.81 -14.04 10.43
C ARG A 228 -3.05 -13.31 9.93
N ARG A 229 -4.10 -13.30 10.75
CA ARG A 229 -5.18 -12.32 10.59
C ARG A 229 -4.59 -10.92 10.75
N CYS A 230 -5.10 -10.00 9.95
CA CYS A 230 -4.70 -8.60 9.93
C CYS A 230 -4.65 -8.04 11.35
N HIS A 231 -3.57 -7.34 11.69
CA HIS A 231 -3.49 -6.64 12.97
C HIS A 231 -4.48 -5.47 12.96
N ARG A 232 -5.34 -5.38 13.99
CA ARG A 232 -6.26 -4.26 14.20
C ARG A 232 -5.53 -3.03 14.72
#